data_AF-A0A915PGL2-F1
#
_entry.id   AF-A0A915PGL2-F1
#
_cell.length_a   1.000
_cell.length_b   1.000
_cell.length_c   1.000
_cell.angle_alpha   90.00
_cell.angle_beta   90.00
_cell.angle_gamma   90.00
#
_symmetry.space_group_name_H-M   'P 1'
#
loop_
_entity.id
_entity.type
_entity.pdbx_description
1 polymer ?
#
loop_
_entity_poly.entity_id
_entity_poly.type
_entity_poly.pdbx_seq_one_letter_code
_entity_poly.pdbx_strand_id
1 'polypeptide(L)'
;MPPPRYICHICYQPGHYIGDCPQRFNSPYEELTPYQGRKKCYGEFQCEQCKRKWTSQNSIANEAQSCIKCHVPVFPHKQLPVDKAIALGLVKIQRLPVTNVLATPPTPSAASTPLPSNHGVLTAVL
;
A
#
# COMPACT_ATOMS: atom_id res chain seq x y z
N MET A 1 -25.04 -25.54 1.10
CA MET A 1 -24.60 -26.16 2.38
C MET A 1 -23.26 -26.84 2.12
N PRO A 2 -22.19 -26.51 2.88
CA PRO A 2 -20.86 -27.07 2.65
C PRO A 2 -20.75 -28.56 2.99
N PRO A 3 -19.71 -29.26 2.49
CA PRO A 3 -19.41 -30.63 2.88
C PRO A 3 -19.15 -30.78 4.40
N PRO A 4 -19.40 -31.96 5.01
CA PRO A 4 -19.30 -32.17 6.47
C PRO A 4 -17.93 -31.85 7.10
N ARG A 5 -16.85 -31.87 6.31
CA ARG A 5 -15.48 -31.59 6.78
C ARG A 5 -15.03 -30.15 6.53
N TYR A 6 -15.85 -29.35 5.85
CA TYR A 6 -15.54 -27.94 5.64
C TYR A 6 -15.77 -27.17 6.95
N ILE A 7 -14.71 -26.53 7.42
CA ILE A 7 -14.76 -25.63 8.58
C ILE A 7 -14.56 -24.21 8.06
N CYS A 8 -15.43 -23.28 8.49
CA CYS A 8 -15.24 -21.88 8.17
C CYS A 8 -13.95 -21.36 8.81
N HIS A 9 -13.02 -20.81 8.02
CA HIS A 9 -11.75 -20.31 8.55
C HIS A 9 -11.85 -18.94 9.25
N ILE A 10 -13.04 -18.34 9.33
CA ILE A 10 -13.28 -17.10 10.11
C ILE A 10 -13.60 -17.45 11.56
N CYS A 11 -14.59 -18.33 11.79
CA CYS A 11 -15.11 -18.64 13.13
C CYS A 11 -14.78 -20.06 13.60
N TYR A 12 -14.13 -20.86 12.75
CA TYR A 12 -13.80 -22.27 12.99
C TYR A 12 -15.02 -23.15 13.28
N GLN A 13 -16.21 -22.77 12.78
CA GLN A 13 -17.45 -23.55 12.89
C GLN A 13 -17.84 -24.20 11.55
N PRO A 14 -18.45 -25.40 11.55
CA PRO A 14 -19.05 -26.02 10.36
C PRO A 14 -20.39 -25.37 9.97
N GLY A 15 -20.93 -25.77 8.81
CA GLY A 15 -22.35 -25.52 8.45
C GLY A 15 -22.64 -24.35 7.51
N HIS A 16 -21.64 -23.52 7.19
CA HIS A 16 -21.78 -22.38 6.28
C HIS A 16 -20.49 -22.16 5.47
N TYR A 17 -20.58 -21.57 4.28
CA TYR A 17 -19.38 -21.13 3.56
C TYR A 17 -18.85 -19.84 4.17
N ILE A 18 -17.56 -19.56 3.98
CA ILE A 18 -16.91 -18.34 4.49
C ILE A 18 -17.66 -17.03 4.15
N GLY A 19 -18.35 -16.97 3.01
CA GLY A 19 -19.16 -15.80 2.60
C GLY A 19 -20.44 -15.59 3.42
N ASP A 20 -20.96 -16.66 4.03
CA ASP A 20 -22.19 -16.65 4.84
C ASP A 20 -21.89 -16.68 6.35
N CYS A 21 -20.63 -16.43 6.74
CA CYS A 21 -20.24 -16.52 8.14
C CYS A 21 -20.94 -15.42 8.97
N PRO A 22 -21.71 -15.77 10.01
CA PRO A 22 -22.43 -14.79 10.83
C PRO A 22 -21.47 -13.93 11.67
N GLN A 23 -20.25 -14.41 11.89
CA GLN A 23 -19.17 -13.68 12.58
C GLN A 23 -18.30 -12.87 11.62
N ARG A 24 -18.59 -12.85 10.31
CA ARG A 24 -17.79 -12.15 9.30
C ARG A 24 -17.66 -10.65 9.58
N PHE A 25 -18.67 -10.05 10.20
CA PHE A 25 -18.71 -8.63 10.51
C PHE A 25 -18.32 -8.30 11.96
N ASN A 26 -17.90 -9.29 12.77
CA ASN A 26 -17.69 -9.09 14.21
C ASN A 26 -16.36 -8.41 14.57
N SER A 27 -15.60 -7.98 13.56
CA SER A 27 -14.47 -7.09 13.75
C SER A 27 -14.76 -5.79 12.98
N PRO A 28 -15.08 -4.69 13.69
CA PRO A 28 -15.38 -3.41 13.05
C PRO A 28 -14.21 -2.85 12.22
N TYR A 29 -13.02 -3.48 12.31
CA TYR A 29 -11.80 -3.08 11.61
C TYR A 29 -11.38 -4.01 10.46
N GLU A 30 -11.90 -5.23 10.34
CA GLU A 30 -11.44 -6.19 9.31
C GLU A 30 -12.05 -5.96 7.92
N GLU A 31 -13.10 -5.13 7.79
CA GLU A 31 -13.72 -4.81 6.50
C GLU A 31 -13.97 -3.30 6.29
N LEU A 32 -13.06 -2.44 6.77
CA LEU A 32 -13.17 -0.98 6.61
C LEU A 32 -13.19 -0.53 5.15
N THR A 33 -12.75 -1.39 4.22
CA THR A 33 -12.74 -1.09 2.80
C THR A 33 -13.32 -2.21 1.93
N PRO A 34 -13.91 -1.90 0.75
CA PRO A 34 -14.55 -2.92 -0.09
C PRO A 34 -13.62 -4.00 -0.65
N TYR A 35 -12.32 -3.71 -0.79
CA TYR A 35 -11.31 -4.67 -1.22
C TYR A 35 -10.56 -5.21 0.00
N GLN A 36 -10.41 -6.54 0.06
CA GLN A 36 -9.76 -7.29 1.14
C GLN A 36 -8.55 -8.10 0.65
N GLY A 37 -7.95 -7.70 -0.49
CA GLY A 37 -6.79 -8.38 -1.04
C GLY A 37 -5.47 -7.83 -0.52
N ARG A 38 -4.40 -8.63 -0.68
CA ARG A 38 -3.05 -8.32 -0.18
C ARG A 38 -2.20 -7.43 -1.11
N LYS A 39 -2.66 -7.20 -2.35
CA LYS A 39 -1.92 -6.39 -3.34
C LYS A 39 -2.42 -4.95 -3.31
N LYS A 40 -1.56 -4.02 -3.76
CA LYS A 40 -1.99 -2.65 -4.04
C LYS A 40 -3.13 -2.65 -5.04
N CYS A 41 -4.07 -1.74 -4.84
CA CYS A 41 -5.27 -1.62 -5.63
C CYS A 41 -5.53 -0.16 -6.02
N TYR A 42 -6.37 0.02 -7.02
CA TYR A 42 -6.99 1.29 -7.30
C TYR A 42 -7.98 1.62 -6.18
N GLY A 43 -7.98 2.86 -5.70
CA GLY A 43 -8.93 3.36 -4.71
C GLY A 43 -9.48 4.74 -5.09
N GLU A 44 -10.78 4.94 -4.89
CA GLU A 44 -11.46 6.24 -4.98
C GLU A 44 -11.79 6.76 -3.60
N PHE A 45 -11.46 8.01 -3.35
CA PHE A 45 -11.56 8.63 -2.04
C PHE A 45 -12.40 9.90 -2.12
N GLN A 46 -13.14 10.19 -1.06
CA GLN A 46 -13.85 11.45 -0.87
C GLN A 46 -13.71 11.88 0.58
N CYS A 47 -13.10 13.04 0.81
CA CYS A 47 -12.99 13.58 2.16
C CYS A 47 -14.37 14.04 2.65
N GLU A 48 -14.83 13.55 3.80
CA GLU A 48 -16.13 13.94 4.35
C GLU A 48 -16.15 15.38 4.85
N GLN A 49 -14.99 15.93 5.23
CA GLN A 49 -14.88 17.30 5.76
C GLN A 49 -14.89 18.34 4.63
N CYS A 50 -13.96 18.24 3.67
CA CYS A 50 -13.84 19.22 2.58
C CYS A 50 -14.43 18.80 1.24
N LYS A 51 -15.04 17.61 1.16
CA LYS A 51 -15.66 17.02 -0.05
C LYS A 51 -14.72 16.81 -1.23
N ARG A 52 -13.41 17.03 -1.06
CA ARG A 52 -12.39 16.77 -2.09
C ARG A 52 -12.38 15.29 -2.47
N LYS A 53 -12.30 15.02 -3.77
CA LYS A 53 -12.20 13.67 -4.33
C LYS A 53 -10.82 13.44 -4.92
N TRP A 54 -10.30 12.23 -4.81
CA TRP A 54 -9.06 11.82 -5.45
C TRP A 54 -9.05 10.31 -5.69
N THR A 55 -8.10 9.87 -6.51
CA THR A 55 -7.87 8.46 -6.81
C THR A 55 -6.41 8.09 -6.51
N SER A 56 -6.15 6.82 -6.20
CA SER A 56 -4.81 6.31 -5.94
C SER A 56 -4.65 4.92 -6.52
N GLN A 57 -3.52 4.64 -7.18
CA GLN A 57 -3.14 3.29 -7.64
C GLN A 57 -2.38 2.49 -6.58
N ASN A 58 -2.09 3.13 -5.44
CA ASN A 58 -1.33 2.57 -4.32
C ASN A 58 -2.21 2.38 -3.07
N SER A 59 -3.53 2.25 -3.24
CA SER A 59 -4.42 1.97 -2.11
C SER A 59 -4.16 0.56 -1.58
N ILE A 60 -4.27 0.37 -0.27
CA ILE A 60 -4.20 -0.93 0.40
C ILE A 60 -5.54 -1.19 1.10
N ALA A 61 -5.92 -2.46 1.26
CA ALA A 61 -7.10 -2.85 2.02
C ALA A 61 -7.00 -2.37 3.47
N ASN A 62 -8.08 -1.82 4.01
CA ASN A 62 -8.20 -1.35 5.40
C ASN A 62 -7.21 -0.23 5.80
N GLU A 63 -6.52 0.40 4.85
CA GLU A 63 -5.66 1.56 5.10
C GLU A 63 -6.27 2.86 4.58
N ALA A 64 -6.32 3.88 5.44
CA ALA A 64 -6.78 5.22 5.06
C ALA A 64 -5.66 6.03 4.40
N GLN A 65 -6.02 7.00 3.55
CA GLN A 65 -5.10 8.03 3.08
C GLN A 65 -5.44 9.38 3.70
N SER A 66 -4.42 10.18 3.99
CA SER A 66 -4.61 11.52 4.54
C SER A 66 -5.12 12.48 3.48
N CYS A 67 -6.22 13.16 3.77
CA CYS A 67 -6.67 14.26 2.93
C CYS A 67 -5.66 15.41 2.94
N ILE A 68 -5.17 15.85 1.79
CA ILE A 68 -4.14 16.91 1.70
C ILE A 68 -4.57 18.28 2.25
N LYS A 69 -5.89 18.53 2.40
CA LYS A 69 -6.41 19.80 2.92
C LYS A 69 -6.71 19.72 4.42
N CYS A 70 -7.33 18.63 4.85
CA CYS A 70 -7.84 18.48 6.22
C CYS A 70 -6.90 17.68 7.12
N HIS A 71 -5.94 16.96 6.53
CA HIS A 71 -5.05 16.01 7.22
C HIS A 71 -5.75 14.93 8.04
N VAL A 72 -7.05 14.70 7.80
CA VAL A 72 -7.83 13.61 8.40
C VAL A 72 -7.66 12.32 7.59
N PRO A 73 -7.73 11.14 8.24
CA PRO A 73 -7.76 9.85 7.55
C PRO A 73 -9.05 9.72 6.74
N VAL A 74 -8.93 9.26 5.49
CA VAL A 74 -10.06 9.02 4.60
C VAL A 74 -9.92 7.62 3.99
N PHE A 75 -10.91 6.78 4.23
CA PHE A 75 -11.00 5.46 3.64
C PHE A 75 -11.54 5.54 2.21
N PRO A 76 -11.10 4.66 1.30
CA PRO A 76 -11.62 4.60 -0.04
C PRO A 76 -13.04 4.03 -0.05
N HIS A 77 -13.95 4.67 -0.77
CA HIS A 77 -15.34 4.22 -0.93
C HIS A 77 -15.51 3.22 -2.09
N LYS A 78 -14.52 3.15 -2.99
CA LYS A 78 -14.42 2.13 -4.04
C LYS A 78 -12.98 1.67 -4.14
N GLN A 79 -12.79 0.36 -4.27
CA GLN A 79 -11.49 -0.23 -4.53
C GLN A 79 -11.60 -1.34 -5.56
N LEU A 80 -10.61 -1.44 -6.45
CA LEU A 80 -10.54 -2.43 -7.52
C LEU A 80 -9.11 -2.90 -7.71
N PRO A 81 -8.87 -4.17 -8.09
CA PRO A 81 -7.56 -4.59 -8.58
C PRO A 81 -7.07 -3.64 -9.68
N VAL A 82 -5.77 -3.28 -9.67
CA VAL A 82 -5.21 -2.31 -10.62
C VAL A 82 -5.43 -2.76 -12.07
N ASP A 83 -5.25 -4.04 -12.38
CA ASP A 83 -5.47 -4.58 -13.73
C ASP A 83 -6.91 -4.36 -14.22
N LYS A 84 -7.88 -4.52 -13.31
CA LYS A 84 -9.29 -4.28 -13.61
C LYS A 84 -9.57 -2.78 -13.80
N ALA A 85 -8.94 -1.92 -13.00
CA ALA A 85 -9.04 -0.47 -13.17
C ALA A 85 -8.44 0.00 -14.51
N ILE A 86 -7.35 -0.63 -14.96
CA ILE A 86 -6.76 -0.39 -16.29
C ILE A 86 -7.71 -0.83 -17.40
N ALA A 87 -8.27 -2.05 -17.30
CA ALA A 87 -9.23 -2.57 -18.29
C ALA A 87 -10.48 -1.68 -18.41
N LEU A 88 -10.88 -1.02 -17.32
CA LEU A 88 -11.99 -0.06 -17.27
C LEU A 88 -11.58 1.38 -17.66
N GLY A 89 -10.31 1.63 -17.99
CA GLY A 89 -9.81 2.96 -18.35
C GLY A 89 -9.75 3.96 -17.18
N LEU A 90 -9.90 3.50 -15.93
CA LEU A 90 -9.83 4.33 -14.72
C LEU A 90 -8.39 4.72 -14.36
N VAL A 91 -7.42 3.93 -14.85
CA VAL A 91 -5.99 4.13 -14.67
C VAL A 91 -5.31 4.07 -16.03
N LYS A 92 -4.60 5.14 -16.40
CA LYS A 92 -3.69 5.11 -17.55
C LYS A 92 -2.43 4.36 -17.13
N ILE A 93 -2.01 3.38 -17.94
CA ILE A 93 -0.67 2.78 -17.82
C ILE A 93 0.30 3.94 -17.99
N GLN A 94 0.93 4.38 -16.91
CA GLN A 94 2.19 5.09 -17.05
C GLN A 94 3.15 4.00 -17.55
N ARG A 95 3.41 3.98 -18.86
CA ARG A 95 4.61 3.32 -19.36
C ARG A 95 5.74 4.00 -18.62
N LEU A 96 6.25 3.38 -17.56
CA LEU A 96 7.61 3.67 -17.16
C LEU A 96 8.42 3.46 -18.44
N PRO A 97 9.20 4.45 -18.91
CA PRO A 97 10.21 4.11 -19.90
C PRO A 97 10.98 2.96 -19.27
N VAL A 98 10.91 1.79 -19.92
CA VAL A 98 11.88 0.74 -19.68
C VAL A 98 13.19 1.41 -20.04
N THR A 99 13.90 1.94 -19.03
CA THR A 99 15.32 2.15 -19.18
C THR A 99 15.84 0.77 -19.49
N ASN A 100 16.24 0.56 -20.75
CA ASN A 100 17.02 -0.61 -21.13
C ASN A 100 18.12 -0.76 -20.07
N VAL A 101 17.99 -1.75 -19.21
CA VAL A 101 19.13 -2.29 -18.46
C VAL A 101 20.00 -3.02 -19.48
N LEU A 102 20.66 -2.23 -20.32
CA LEU A 102 21.82 -2.68 -21.05
C LEU A 102 22.87 -2.96 -19.98
N ALA A 103 23.29 -4.22 -19.91
CA ALA A 103 24.29 -4.73 -18.98
C ALA A 103 25.47 -3.77 -18.84
N THR A 104 25.61 -3.16 -17.66
CA THR A 104 26.87 -2.58 -17.23
C THR A 104 27.68 -3.69 -16.53
N PRO A 105 28.94 -3.92 -16.92
CA PRO A 105 29.80 -4.89 -16.24
C PRO A 105 30.11 -4.41 -14.80
N PRO A 106 30.37 -5.33 -13.85
CA PRO A 106 30.66 -4.96 -12.47
C PRO A 106 31.96 -4.16 -12.40
N THR A 107 31.88 -2.95 -11.88
CA THR A 107 33.03 -2.12 -11.53
C THR A 107 33.78 -2.77 -10.36
N PRO A 108 35.12 -2.91 -10.39
CA PRO A 108 35.85 -3.52 -9.28
C PRO A 108 35.80 -2.61 -8.04
N SER A 109 35.57 -3.25 -6.90
CA SER A 109 35.52 -2.68 -5.56
C SER A 109 36.87 -2.03 -5.21
N ALA A 110 36.88 -0.70 -5.01
CA ALA A 110 38.04 0.02 -4.50
C ALA A 110 37.89 0.25 -2.99
N ALA A 111 38.96 -0.09 -2.29
CA ALA A 111 39.07 -0.22 -0.86
C ALA A 111 38.92 1.10 -0.07
N SER A 112 38.53 0.92 1.18
CA SER A 112 38.39 1.91 2.25
C SER A 112 39.69 2.68 2.53
N THR A 113 39.58 4.01 2.68
CA THR A 113 40.59 4.83 3.36
C THR A 113 39.89 5.88 4.25
N PRO A 114 40.31 6.08 5.51
CA PRO A 114 39.56 6.87 6.50
C PRO A 114 39.75 8.39 6.39
N LEU A 115 38.76 9.10 6.94
CA LEU A 115 38.61 10.54 7.11
C LEU A 115 39.76 11.17 7.94
N PRO A 116 40.34 12.32 7.57
CA PRO A 116 41.27 13.03 8.44
C PRO A 116 40.56 13.82 9.54
N SER A 117 41.12 13.73 10.75
CA SER A 117 40.71 14.44 11.97
C SER A 117 41.18 15.90 11.94
N ASN A 118 40.26 16.85 12.10
CA ASN A 118 40.57 18.25 12.33
C ASN A 118 40.77 18.51 13.83
N HIS A 119 42.00 18.80 14.25
CA HIS A 119 42.27 19.48 15.51
C HIS A 119 43.20 20.66 15.22
N GLY A 120 42.59 21.84 15.09
CA GLY A 120 43.29 23.12 15.12
C GLY A 120 42.92 23.84 16.41
N VAL A 121 43.87 23.97 17.33
CA VAL A 121 43.88 25.05 18.33
C VAL A 121 45.30 25.60 18.42
N LEU A 122 45.35 26.91 18.33
CA LEU A 122 46.50 27.78 18.18
C LEU A 122 47.36 27.88 19.44
N THR A 123 48.67 27.97 19.26
CA THR A 123 49.62 28.54 20.21
C THR A 123 50.81 29.03 19.37
N ALA A 124 51.49 30.14 19.59
CA ALA A 124 51.25 31.48 20.12
C ALA A 124 52.56 32.26 19.80
N VAL A 125 52.50 33.59 19.66
CA VAL A 125 53.58 34.59 19.86
C VAL A 125 54.88 34.43 19.02
N LEU A 126 55.46 35.41 18.32
CA LEU A 126 55.62 36.87 18.46
C LEU A 126 55.74 37.50 17.06
#